data_AF-A0A377M233-F1
#
_entry.id   AF-A0A377M233-F1
#
_cell.length_a   1.000
_cell.length_b   1.000
_cell.length_c   1.000
_cell.angle_alpha   90.00
_cell.angle_beta   90.00
_cell.angle_gamma   90.00
#
_symmetry.space_group_name_H-M   'P 1'
#
loop_
_entity.id
_entity.type
_entity.pdbx_description
1 polymer ?
#
loop_
_entity_poly.entity_id
_entity_poly.type
_entity_poly.pdbx_seq_one_letter_code
_entity_poly.pdbx_strand_id
1 'polypeptide(L)'
;MAPRRGRPLCWKKRASTPPLFDKINLTPATSLGDINAFLDDAALSDAPAGERLTAAMQVFMDCIRKSGQPVEKLDKTLIDHHIAELDFQISRQLDAVMHHAEFQKVESLWRGLKQLVDNTDYRQNVKTEILDVSKDDLRQDFEDAPELIQSGLYWHTYTAEYDTPGGEPIGSVISAYEFDASPQDVALLRNISKVSAAAHMPFIGAVGPKFFPQGIDGRGGRD
;
A
#
# COMPACT_ATOMS: atom_id res chain seq x y z
N MET A 1 20.86 57.00 23.02
CA MET A 1 19.40 57.03 23.27
C MET A 1 18.91 55.59 23.20
N ALA A 2 18.82 54.94 24.37
CA ALA A 2 18.60 53.49 24.51
C ALA A 2 17.13 53.21 24.90
N PRO A 3 16.48 52.16 24.34
CA PRO A 3 15.11 51.83 24.71
C PRO A 3 15.04 51.02 26.01
N ARG A 4 13.98 51.28 26.77
CA ARG A 4 13.70 50.81 28.13
C ARG A 4 13.34 49.32 28.15
N ARG A 5 13.91 48.57 29.10
CA ARG A 5 13.55 47.18 29.43
C ARG A 5 12.08 47.09 29.89
N GLY A 6 11.24 46.38 29.13
CA GLY A 6 9.89 45.98 29.53
C GLY A 6 9.93 44.72 30.40
N ARG A 7 9.15 44.70 31.49
CA ARG A 7 9.05 43.59 32.45
C ARG A 7 8.39 42.35 31.82
N PRO A 8 8.78 41.12 32.21
CA PRO A 8 8.02 39.93 31.85
C PRO A 8 6.69 39.88 32.64
N LEU A 9 5.57 39.82 31.91
CA LEU A 9 4.25 39.57 32.50
C LEU A 9 4.18 38.08 32.92
N CYS A 10 4.23 37.86 34.23
CA CYS A 10 3.91 36.58 34.86
C CYS A 10 2.42 36.25 34.63
N TRP A 11 2.14 35.34 33.69
CA TRP A 11 0.82 34.74 33.57
C TRP A 11 0.66 33.73 34.72
N LYS A 12 -0.06 34.15 35.76
CA LYS A 12 -0.47 33.28 36.87
C LYS A 12 -1.23 32.07 36.31
N LYS A 13 -0.69 30.87 36.61
CA LYS A 13 -1.38 29.58 36.53
C LYS A 13 -2.81 29.72 37.08
N ARG A 14 -3.81 29.51 36.22
CA ARG A 14 -5.14 29.07 36.66
C ARG A 14 -5.36 27.66 36.12
N ALA A 15 -4.66 26.71 36.72
CA ALA A 15 -5.04 25.32 36.66
C ALA A 15 -6.26 25.15 37.58
N SER A 16 -7.42 24.93 36.98
CA SER A 16 -8.66 24.65 37.71
C SER A 16 -9.39 23.51 37.02
N THR A 17 -8.81 22.32 37.10
CA THR A 17 -9.59 21.07 36.99
C THR A 17 -9.15 20.06 38.06
N PRO A 18 -9.42 20.28 39.37
CA PRO A 18 -9.16 19.28 40.41
C PRO A 18 -10.14 18.08 40.49
N PRO A 19 -11.46 18.16 40.20
CA PRO A 19 -12.40 17.20 40.78
C PRO A 19 -12.48 15.84 40.05
N LEU A 20 -11.76 15.67 38.93
CA LEU A 20 -11.81 14.42 38.16
C LEU A 20 -10.71 13.45 38.61
N PHE A 21 -9.46 13.90 38.77
CA PHE A 21 -8.32 13.06 39.14
C PHE A 21 -8.45 12.44 40.53
N ASP A 22 -9.08 13.15 41.47
CA ASP A 22 -9.38 12.63 42.83
C ASP A 22 -10.38 11.47 42.82
N LYS A 23 -11.27 11.38 41.80
CA LYS A 23 -12.22 10.26 41.67
C LYS A 23 -11.61 9.00 41.08
N ILE A 24 -10.41 9.09 40.48
CA ILE A 24 -9.73 8.00 39.76
C ILE A 24 -8.45 7.52 40.48
N ASN A 25 -8.18 7.98 41.70
CA ASN A 25 -7.01 7.56 42.53
C ASN A 25 -5.66 7.61 41.77
N LEU A 26 -5.48 8.62 40.92
CA LEU A 26 -4.28 8.76 40.10
C LEU A 26 -3.68 10.14 40.33
N THR A 27 -2.38 10.20 40.64
CA THR A 27 -1.66 11.46 40.74
C THR A 27 -1.41 12.00 39.34
N PRO A 28 -1.95 13.19 38.98
CA PRO A 28 -1.68 13.80 37.68
C PRO A 28 -0.19 14.09 37.56
N ALA A 29 0.39 13.83 36.38
CA ALA A 29 1.80 14.09 36.15
C ALA A 29 2.11 15.58 36.32
N THR A 30 3.16 15.90 37.09
CA THR A 30 3.51 17.27 37.49
C THR A 30 4.06 18.11 36.33
N SER A 31 4.53 17.46 35.27
CA SER A 31 4.95 18.02 33.98
C SER A 31 4.85 16.94 32.91
N LEU A 32 4.31 17.27 31.75
CA LEU A 32 4.34 16.40 30.57
C LEU A 32 5.50 16.80 29.66
N GLY A 33 6.26 15.81 29.20
CA GLY A 33 7.18 15.97 28.07
C GLY A 33 6.45 16.24 26.76
N ASP A 34 7.19 16.32 25.66
CA ASP A 34 6.59 16.42 24.32
C ASP A 34 5.70 15.19 24.05
N ILE A 35 4.48 15.41 23.56
CA ILE A 35 3.52 14.35 23.21
C ILE A 35 4.12 13.41 22.15
N ASN A 36 5.05 13.90 21.34
CA ASN A 36 5.79 13.10 20.36
C ASN A 36 6.62 11.97 20.99
N ALA A 37 6.92 12.02 22.29
CA ALA A 37 7.60 10.93 23.00
C ALA A 37 6.73 9.66 23.11
N PHE A 38 5.41 9.77 22.87
CA PHE A 38 4.45 8.66 22.92
C PHE A 38 4.08 8.11 21.54
N LEU A 39 4.76 8.53 20.47
CA LEU A 39 4.57 7.98 19.12
C LEU A 39 5.17 6.57 18.96
N ASP A 40 6.12 6.21 19.83
CA ASP A 40 6.68 4.87 19.90
C ASP A 40 5.84 3.99 20.85
N ASP A 41 5.38 2.84 20.34
CA ASP A 41 4.49 1.92 21.05
C ASP A 41 5.18 1.30 22.27
N ALA A 42 6.50 1.07 22.18
CA ALA A 42 7.31 0.58 23.31
C ALA A 42 7.41 1.64 24.43
N ALA A 43 7.70 2.90 24.06
CA ALA A 43 7.78 4.01 25.01
C ALA A 43 6.42 4.32 25.68
N LEU A 44 5.31 4.16 24.96
CA LEU A 44 3.95 4.31 25.49
C LEU A 44 3.57 3.17 26.44
N SER A 45 4.03 1.95 26.20
CA SER A 45 3.77 0.82 27.10
C SER A 45 4.50 0.97 28.45
N ASP A 46 5.76 1.43 28.42
CA ASP A 46 6.62 1.54 29.60
C ASP A 46 6.32 2.74 30.51
N ALA A 47 5.57 3.73 30.00
CA ALA A 47 5.25 4.93 30.78
C ALA A 47 4.24 4.67 31.93
N PRO A 48 4.38 5.34 33.09
CA PRO A 48 3.44 5.23 34.20
C PRO A 48 2.00 5.58 33.80
N ALA A 49 1.01 4.86 34.34
CA ALA A 49 -0.40 5.07 34.00
C ALA A 49 -0.89 6.52 34.19
N GLY A 50 -0.45 7.19 35.26
CA GLY A 50 -0.80 8.60 35.51
C GLY A 50 -0.26 9.57 34.45
N GLU A 51 0.92 9.30 33.90
CA GLU A 51 1.52 10.13 32.86
C GLU A 51 0.81 9.96 31.52
N ARG A 52 0.51 8.71 31.13
CA ARG A 52 -0.25 8.38 29.92
C ARG A 52 -1.65 8.98 29.92
N LEU A 53 -2.35 8.88 31.05
CA LEU A 53 -3.68 9.44 31.20
C LEU A 53 -3.67 10.97 31.15
N THR A 54 -2.65 11.60 31.74
CA THR A 54 -2.50 13.06 31.68
C THR A 54 -2.20 13.50 30.23
N ALA A 55 -1.35 12.77 29.49
CA ALA A 55 -1.07 13.03 28.08
C ALA A 55 -2.33 12.90 27.21
N ALA A 56 -3.06 11.80 27.36
CA ALA A 56 -4.29 11.53 26.64
C ALA A 56 -5.35 12.61 26.91
N MET A 57 -5.52 13.04 28.17
CA MET A 57 -6.42 14.14 28.51
C MET A 57 -6.02 15.46 27.87
N GLN A 58 -4.72 15.76 27.77
CA GLN A 58 -4.25 16.97 27.11
C GLN A 58 -4.56 16.97 25.61
N VAL A 59 -4.22 15.88 24.91
CA VAL A 59 -4.54 15.71 23.48
C VAL A 59 -6.05 15.84 23.25
N PHE A 60 -6.84 15.18 24.08
CA PHE A 60 -8.30 15.23 24.00
C PHE A 60 -8.85 16.64 24.22
N MET A 61 -8.38 17.36 25.24
CA MET A 61 -8.79 18.75 25.49
C MET A 61 -8.38 19.68 24.35
N ASP A 62 -7.23 19.45 23.71
CA ASP A 62 -6.80 20.22 22.53
C ASP A 62 -7.66 19.89 21.29
N CYS A 63 -8.07 18.64 21.11
CA CYS A 63 -9.04 18.25 20.08
C CYS A 63 -10.39 18.95 20.28
N ILE A 64 -10.93 19.00 21.51
CA ILE A 64 -12.16 19.74 21.84
C ILE A 64 -11.98 21.24 21.57
N ARG A 65 -10.84 21.82 21.97
CA ARG A 65 -10.57 23.25 21.72
C ARG A 65 -10.55 23.57 20.23
N LYS A 66 -10.00 22.67 19.40
CA LYS A 66 -9.98 22.81 17.93
C LYS A 66 -11.36 22.63 17.31
N SER A 67 -12.23 21.79 17.87
CA SER A 67 -13.59 21.58 17.36
C SER A 67 -14.54 22.74 17.68
N GLY A 68 -14.23 23.57 18.68
CA GLY A 68 -14.97 24.79 19.01
C GLY A 68 -16.36 24.56 19.61
N GLN A 69 -16.71 23.32 19.95
CA GLN A 69 -18.00 23.00 20.54
C GLN A 69 -18.01 23.25 22.05
N PRO A 70 -19.06 23.88 22.61
CA PRO A 70 -19.21 24.01 24.05
C PRO A 70 -19.51 22.64 24.66
N VAL A 71 -18.56 22.12 25.44
CA VAL A 71 -18.69 20.84 26.14
C VAL A 71 -19.14 21.11 27.58
N GLU A 72 -20.41 20.80 27.89
CA GLU A 72 -20.95 20.94 29.25
C GLU A 72 -20.55 19.77 30.16
N LYS A 73 -20.32 18.58 29.59
CA LYS A 73 -19.96 17.38 30.35
C LYS A 73 -19.10 16.41 29.54
N LEU A 74 -18.08 15.87 30.19
CA LEU A 74 -17.26 14.79 29.65
C LEU A 74 -17.99 13.46 29.86
N ASP A 75 -18.77 13.04 28.87
CA ASP A 75 -19.47 11.75 28.88
C ASP A 75 -18.83 10.77 27.89
N LYS A 76 -19.00 9.46 28.13
CA LYS A 76 -18.45 8.39 27.28
C LYS A 76 -18.82 8.59 25.80
N THR A 77 -20.03 9.06 25.54
CA THR A 77 -20.55 9.35 24.19
C THR A 77 -19.73 10.40 23.44
N LEU A 78 -19.20 11.41 24.13
CA LEU A 78 -18.34 12.44 23.54
C LEU A 78 -16.98 11.86 23.14
N ILE A 79 -16.43 10.98 23.98
CA ILE A 79 -15.16 10.27 23.71
C ILE A 79 -15.35 9.34 22.51
N ASP A 80 -16.39 8.51 22.52
CA ASP A 80 -16.72 7.59 21.42
C ASP A 80 -16.94 8.36 20.10
N HIS A 81 -17.57 9.54 20.15
CA HIS A 81 -17.73 10.41 18.98
C HIS A 81 -16.39 10.91 18.41
N HIS A 82 -15.48 11.37 19.27
CA HIS A 82 -14.16 11.82 18.82
C HIS A 82 -13.26 10.67 18.34
N ILE A 83 -13.37 9.47 18.92
CA ILE A 83 -12.71 8.27 18.40
C ILE A 83 -13.23 7.95 17.00
N ALA A 84 -14.56 7.93 16.82
CA ALA A 84 -15.16 7.66 15.52
C ALA A 84 -14.75 8.70 14.45
N GLU A 85 -14.62 9.97 14.82
CA GLU A 85 -14.13 11.02 13.93
C GLU A 85 -12.65 10.82 13.55
N LEU A 86 -11.81 10.40 14.49
CA LEU A 86 -10.41 10.04 14.20
C LEU A 86 -10.32 8.81 13.29
N ASP A 87 -11.08 7.75 13.59
CA ASP A 87 -11.15 6.54 12.78
C ASP A 87 -11.63 6.86 11.37
N PHE A 88 -12.59 7.77 11.22
CA PHE A 88 -13.07 8.25 9.92
C PHE A 88 -11.97 8.98 9.15
N GLN A 89 -11.21 9.86 9.80
CA GLN A 89 -10.11 10.59 9.17
C GLN A 89 -8.97 9.66 8.74
N ILE A 90 -8.58 8.71 9.60
CA ILE A 90 -7.56 7.69 9.31
C ILE A 90 -8.05 6.81 8.16
N SER A 91 -9.29 6.34 8.23
CA SER A 91 -9.89 5.50 7.19
C SER A 91 -9.91 6.22 5.86
N ARG A 92 -10.29 7.50 5.79
CA ARG A 92 -10.28 8.29 4.56
C ARG A 92 -8.87 8.46 3.97
N GLN A 93 -7.86 8.63 4.81
CA GLN A 93 -6.48 8.73 4.35
C GLN A 93 -5.96 7.38 3.84
N LEU A 94 -6.23 6.30 4.58
CA LEU A 94 -5.88 4.95 4.17
C LEU A 94 -6.58 4.58 2.87
N ASP A 95 -7.87 4.90 2.74
CA ASP A 95 -8.67 4.67 1.55
C ASP A 95 -8.07 5.37 0.32
N ALA A 96 -7.61 6.61 0.47
CA ALA A 96 -6.93 7.35 -0.60
C ALA A 96 -5.60 6.68 -1.03
N VAL A 97 -4.84 6.12 -0.09
CA VAL A 97 -3.59 5.41 -0.38
C VAL A 97 -3.88 4.06 -1.04
N MET A 98 -4.81 3.29 -0.49
CA MET A 98 -5.19 1.95 -0.97
C MET A 98 -5.87 1.98 -2.34
N HIS A 99 -6.59 3.05 -2.65
CA HIS A 99 -7.22 3.25 -3.97
C HIS A 99 -6.34 4.00 -4.97
N HIS A 100 -5.07 4.28 -4.62
CA HIS A 100 -4.13 4.85 -5.57
C HIS A 100 -3.79 3.81 -6.66
N ALA A 101 -3.90 4.20 -7.93
CA ALA A 101 -3.76 3.28 -9.07
C ALA A 101 -2.42 2.53 -9.10
N GLU A 102 -1.32 3.20 -8.74
CA GLU A 102 -0.01 2.56 -8.67
C GLU A 102 0.08 1.52 -7.55
N PHE A 103 -0.53 1.81 -6.40
CA PHE A 103 -0.56 0.89 -5.27
C PHE A 103 -1.38 -0.35 -5.62
N GLN A 104 -2.60 -0.16 -6.17
CA GLN A 104 -3.45 -1.26 -6.58
C GLN A 104 -2.80 -2.13 -7.67
N LYS A 105 -2.06 -1.53 -8.60
CA LYS A 105 -1.32 -2.29 -9.62
C LYS A 105 -0.29 -3.23 -8.99
N VAL A 106 0.53 -2.72 -8.07
CA VAL A 106 1.54 -3.53 -7.37
C VAL A 106 0.89 -4.54 -6.44
N GLU A 107 -0.12 -4.13 -5.67
CA GLU A 107 -0.84 -5.01 -4.74
C GLU A 107 -1.52 -6.17 -5.48
N SER A 108 -2.20 -5.90 -6.60
CA SER A 108 -2.87 -6.94 -7.40
C SER A 108 -1.89 -7.97 -7.94
N LEU A 109 -0.70 -7.55 -8.38
CA LEU A 109 0.36 -8.44 -8.86
C LEU A 109 0.89 -9.35 -7.75
N TRP A 110 1.23 -8.78 -6.59
CA TRP A 110 1.74 -9.56 -5.46
C TRP A 110 0.67 -10.45 -4.82
N ARG A 111 -0.58 -9.99 -4.75
CA ARG A 111 -1.71 -10.82 -4.31
C ARG A 111 -1.96 -11.98 -5.26
N GLY A 112 -1.90 -11.75 -6.57
CA GLY A 112 -2.03 -12.79 -7.58
C GLY A 112 -0.91 -13.84 -7.46
N LEU A 113 0.34 -13.40 -7.32
CA LEU A 113 1.47 -14.29 -7.08
C LEU A 113 1.31 -15.07 -5.77
N LYS A 114 0.90 -14.42 -4.68
CA LYS A 114 0.63 -15.07 -3.40
C LYS A 114 -0.44 -16.15 -3.54
N GLN A 115 -1.52 -15.87 -4.27
CA GLN A 115 -2.56 -16.85 -4.56
C GLN A 115 -2.04 -18.03 -5.38
N LEU A 116 -1.15 -17.80 -6.35
CA LEU A 116 -0.52 -18.88 -7.14
C LEU A 116 0.32 -19.79 -6.23
N VAL A 117 1.17 -19.19 -5.39
CA VAL A 117 2.04 -19.92 -4.45
C VAL A 117 1.21 -20.71 -3.44
N ASP A 118 0.18 -20.11 -2.86
CA ASP A 118 -0.64 -20.75 -1.82
C ASP A 118 -1.48 -21.92 -2.33
N ASN A 119 -1.84 -21.90 -3.62
CA ASN A 119 -2.61 -22.96 -4.25
C ASN A 119 -1.74 -24.04 -4.92
N THR A 120 -0.41 -23.92 -4.86
CA THR A 120 0.52 -24.88 -5.48
C THR A 120 1.07 -25.86 -4.43
N ASP A 121 0.91 -27.17 -4.66
CA ASP A 121 1.54 -28.19 -3.81
C ASP A 121 3.00 -28.44 -4.25
N TYR A 122 3.92 -27.71 -3.64
CA TYR A 122 5.37 -27.84 -3.89
C TYR A 122 5.96 -29.22 -3.52
N ARG A 123 5.21 -30.09 -2.80
CA ARG A 123 5.65 -31.47 -2.55
C ARG A 123 5.61 -32.33 -3.82
N GLN A 124 4.87 -31.91 -4.84
CA GLN A 124 4.75 -32.62 -6.13
C GLN A 124 5.87 -32.24 -7.12
N ASN A 125 7.03 -31.82 -6.63
CA ASN A 125 8.18 -31.40 -7.45
C ASN A 125 7.83 -30.28 -8.45
N VAL A 126 7.07 -29.29 -8.00
CA VAL A 126 6.78 -28.06 -8.74
C VAL A 126 7.78 -26.99 -8.32
N LYS A 127 8.28 -26.21 -9.28
CA LYS A 127 9.13 -25.04 -9.05
C LYS A 127 8.50 -23.82 -9.68
N THR A 128 8.63 -22.68 -9.03
CA THR A 128 8.12 -21.40 -9.51
C THR A 128 9.27 -20.41 -9.51
N GLU A 129 9.54 -19.85 -10.68
CA GLU A 129 10.55 -18.81 -10.85
C GLU A 129 9.88 -17.48 -11.15
N ILE A 130 10.47 -16.39 -10.66
CA ILE A 130 9.94 -15.05 -10.80
C ILE A 130 10.95 -14.23 -11.58
N LEU A 131 10.51 -13.68 -12.71
CA LEU A 131 11.27 -12.77 -13.54
C LEU A 131 10.60 -11.39 -13.48
N ASP A 132 11.28 -10.42 -12.87
CA ASP A 132 10.82 -9.03 -12.82
C ASP A 132 11.23 -8.29 -14.09
N VAL A 133 10.27 -8.09 -14.99
CA VAL A 133 10.45 -7.38 -16.24
C VAL A 133 9.18 -6.58 -16.51
N SER A 134 9.31 -5.31 -16.90
CA SER A 134 8.17 -4.53 -17.35
C SER A 134 7.78 -4.91 -18.79
N LYS A 135 6.51 -4.73 -19.15
CA LYS A 135 6.04 -5.03 -20.51
C LYS A 135 6.77 -4.20 -21.57
N ASP A 136 7.10 -2.95 -21.24
CA ASP A 136 7.82 -2.05 -22.13
C ASP A 136 9.29 -2.48 -22.28
N ASP A 137 9.95 -2.92 -21.20
CA ASP A 137 11.33 -3.43 -21.27
C ASP A 137 11.39 -4.72 -22.08
N LEU A 138 10.42 -5.63 -21.91
CA LEU A 138 10.35 -6.85 -22.72
C LEU A 138 10.16 -6.54 -24.21
N ARG A 139 9.35 -5.53 -24.53
CA ARG A 139 9.20 -5.08 -25.92
C ARG A 139 10.50 -4.51 -26.45
N GLN A 140 11.15 -3.65 -25.67
CA GLN A 140 12.41 -3.02 -26.05
C GLN A 140 13.51 -4.08 -26.28
N ASP A 141 13.60 -5.10 -25.42
CA ASP A 141 14.52 -6.24 -25.58
C ASP A 141 14.35 -6.93 -26.95
N PHE A 142 13.11 -7.16 -27.38
CA PHE A 142 12.85 -7.75 -28.69
C PHE A 142 13.11 -6.81 -29.87
N GLU A 143 13.03 -5.49 -29.67
CA GLU A 143 13.34 -4.50 -30.72
C GLU A 143 14.85 -4.29 -30.87
N ASP A 144 15.58 -4.34 -29.76
CA ASP A 144 17.04 -4.17 -29.73
C ASP A 144 17.78 -5.43 -30.19
N ALA A 145 17.20 -6.61 -29.98
CA ALA A 145 17.78 -7.88 -30.41
C ALA A 145 17.75 -8.02 -31.95
N PRO A 146 18.91 -8.17 -32.63
CA PRO A 146 18.95 -8.36 -34.09
C PRO A 146 18.19 -9.62 -34.55
N GLU A 147 18.22 -10.65 -33.72
CA GLU A 147 17.52 -11.91 -33.92
C GLU A 147 16.86 -12.37 -32.62
N LEU A 148 15.74 -13.09 -32.72
CA LEU A 148 14.99 -13.58 -31.57
C LEU A 148 15.84 -14.39 -30.58
N ILE A 149 16.79 -15.18 -31.09
CA ILE A 149 17.67 -16.04 -30.27
C ILE A 149 18.64 -15.24 -29.38
N GLN A 150 18.78 -13.94 -29.64
CA GLN A 150 19.65 -13.02 -28.91
C GLN A 150 18.86 -12.19 -27.88
N SER A 151 17.54 -12.39 -27.77
CA SER A 151 16.72 -11.66 -26.80
C SER A 151 16.88 -12.24 -25.39
N GLY A 152 16.71 -11.40 -24.37
CA GLY A 152 16.82 -11.80 -22.97
C GLY A 152 15.84 -12.91 -22.59
N LEU A 153 14.58 -12.84 -23.06
CA LEU A 153 13.59 -13.88 -22.78
C LEU A 153 14.00 -15.25 -23.38
N TYR A 154 14.59 -15.26 -24.58
CA TYR A 154 15.11 -16.50 -25.18
C TYR A 154 16.26 -17.06 -24.36
N TRP A 155 17.17 -16.21 -23.89
CA TRP A 155 18.28 -16.64 -23.04
C TRP A 155 17.78 -17.29 -21.75
N HIS A 156 16.86 -16.65 -21.03
CA HIS A 156 16.33 -17.16 -19.75
C HIS A 156 15.57 -18.48 -19.89
N THR A 157 14.83 -18.67 -20.99
CA THR A 157 13.91 -19.80 -21.11
C THR A 157 14.50 -20.96 -21.91
N TYR A 158 15.26 -20.67 -22.96
CA TYR A 158 15.85 -21.67 -23.84
C TYR A 158 17.31 -21.94 -23.47
N THR A 159 18.17 -20.92 -23.49
CA THR A 159 19.63 -21.14 -23.34
C THR A 159 20.02 -21.57 -21.94
N ALA A 160 19.52 -20.87 -20.91
CA ALA A 160 19.88 -21.12 -19.52
C ALA A 160 19.32 -22.47 -19.00
N GLU A 161 18.13 -22.86 -19.46
CA GLU A 161 17.41 -24.03 -18.93
C GLU A 161 17.30 -25.18 -19.93
N TYR A 162 16.69 -24.96 -21.10
CA TYR A 162 16.37 -26.03 -22.05
C TYR A 162 17.61 -26.63 -22.74
N ASP A 163 18.55 -25.79 -23.16
CA ASP A 163 19.76 -26.19 -23.91
C ASP A 163 20.98 -26.42 -22.99
N THR A 164 20.81 -26.29 -21.68
CA THR A 164 21.88 -26.48 -20.69
C THR A 164 21.82 -27.90 -20.10
N PRO A 165 22.92 -28.69 -20.17
CA PRO A 165 22.96 -30.01 -19.55
C PRO A 165 22.71 -29.95 -18.05
N GLY A 166 21.63 -30.58 -17.59
CA GLY A 166 21.21 -30.57 -16.19
C GLY A 166 20.38 -29.36 -15.76
N GLY A 167 19.97 -28.50 -16.72
CA GLY A 167 18.99 -27.45 -16.49
C GLY A 167 17.58 -27.99 -16.26
N GLU A 168 16.67 -27.13 -15.79
CA GLU A 168 15.28 -27.47 -15.49
C GLU A 168 14.35 -26.68 -16.42
N PRO A 169 13.90 -27.28 -17.55
CA PRO A 169 13.18 -26.55 -18.56
C PRO A 169 11.87 -25.95 -18.03
N ILE A 170 11.62 -24.69 -18.39
CA ILE A 170 10.44 -23.95 -17.97
C ILE A 170 9.19 -24.55 -18.62
N GLY A 171 8.28 -25.10 -17.81
CA GLY A 171 7.07 -25.76 -18.30
C GLY A 171 6.01 -24.81 -18.88
N SER A 172 5.90 -23.60 -18.35
CA SER A 172 4.97 -22.57 -18.83
C SER A 172 5.37 -21.20 -18.29
N VAL A 173 5.17 -20.13 -19.07
CA VAL A 173 5.33 -18.75 -18.59
C VAL A 173 3.95 -18.15 -18.33
N ILE A 174 3.79 -17.59 -17.14
CA ILE A 174 2.59 -16.86 -16.74
C ILE A 174 2.96 -15.38 -16.66
N SER A 175 2.30 -14.56 -17.47
CA SER A 175 2.51 -13.12 -17.45
C SER A 175 1.48 -12.42 -16.57
N ALA A 176 1.93 -11.38 -15.87
CA ALA A 176 1.06 -10.43 -15.16
C ALA A 176 0.67 -9.24 -16.07
N TYR A 177 0.83 -9.37 -17.39
CA TYR A 177 0.52 -8.31 -18.35
C TYR A 177 -0.90 -8.43 -18.86
N GLU A 178 -1.44 -7.28 -19.23
CA GLU A 178 -2.71 -7.14 -19.91
C GLU A 178 -2.45 -6.71 -21.36
N PHE A 179 -2.91 -7.52 -22.32
CA PHE A 179 -2.72 -7.28 -23.76
C PHE A 179 -3.97 -6.65 -24.38
N ASP A 180 -3.79 -5.71 -25.30
CA ASP A 180 -4.82 -5.11 -26.13
C ASP A 180 -4.66 -5.52 -27.61
N ALA A 181 -5.56 -5.02 -28.47
CA ALA A 181 -5.54 -5.31 -29.90
C ALA A 181 -4.61 -4.36 -30.68
N SER A 182 -3.74 -3.61 -29.99
CA SER A 182 -2.82 -2.68 -30.65
C SER A 182 -1.76 -3.44 -31.47
N PRO A 183 -1.21 -2.82 -32.53
CA PRO A 183 -0.14 -3.42 -33.31
C PRO A 183 1.10 -3.76 -32.47
N GLN A 184 1.39 -2.97 -31.43
CA GLN A 184 2.53 -3.18 -30.53
C GLN A 184 2.35 -4.46 -29.71
N ASP A 185 1.19 -4.66 -29.11
CA ASP A 185 0.90 -5.86 -28.32
C ASP A 185 0.82 -7.13 -29.17
N VAL A 186 0.25 -7.02 -30.37
CA VAL A 186 0.22 -8.14 -31.33
C VAL A 186 1.63 -8.50 -31.80
N ALA A 187 2.50 -7.52 -32.03
CA ALA A 187 3.90 -7.76 -32.39
C ALA A 187 4.68 -8.42 -31.23
N LEU A 188 4.48 -7.93 -30.00
CA LEU A 188 5.08 -8.52 -28.80
C LEU A 188 4.63 -9.97 -28.61
N LEU A 189 3.33 -10.25 -28.66
CA LEU A 189 2.79 -11.61 -28.57
C LEU A 189 3.32 -12.53 -29.68
N ARG A 190 3.54 -12.00 -30.90
CA ARG A 190 4.14 -12.77 -31.99
C ARG A 190 5.58 -13.16 -31.70
N ASN A 191 6.38 -12.27 -31.10
CA ASN A 191 7.76 -12.56 -30.72
C ASN A 191 7.80 -13.57 -29.57
N ILE A 192 6.99 -13.35 -28.52
CA ILE A 192 6.84 -14.30 -27.41
C ILE A 192 6.43 -15.68 -27.92
N SER A 193 5.46 -15.75 -28.84
CA SER A 193 5.01 -17.02 -29.44
C SER A 193 6.12 -17.79 -30.14
N LYS A 194 7.08 -17.10 -30.78
CA LYS A 194 8.24 -17.76 -31.40
C LYS A 194 9.20 -18.32 -30.34
N VAL A 195 9.44 -17.58 -29.26
CA VAL A 195 10.29 -18.06 -28.14
C VAL A 195 9.63 -19.26 -27.48
N SER A 196 8.35 -19.16 -27.16
CA SER A 196 7.53 -20.25 -26.63
C SER A 196 7.55 -21.49 -27.51
N ALA A 197 7.47 -21.34 -28.84
CA ALA A 197 7.55 -22.45 -29.77
C ALA A 197 8.93 -23.11 -29.78
N ALA A 198 10.00 -22.33 -29.65
CA ALA A 198 11.38 -22.85 -29.60
C ALA A 198 11.66 -23.62 -28.29
N ALA A 199 11.20 -23.11 -27.15
CA ALA A 199 11.42 -23.72 -25.83
C ALA A 199 10.33 -24.73 -25.42
N HIS A 200 9.36 -25.04 -26.29
CA HIS A 200 8.20 -25.89 -25.99
C HIS A 200 7.40 -25.46 -24.74
N MET A 201 7.32 -24.15 -24.53
CA MET A 201 6.82 -23.54 -23.30
C MET A 201 5.63 -22.63 -23.63
N PRO A 202 4.37 -23.02 -23.33
CA PRO A 202 3.22 -22.16 -23.57
C PRO A 202 3.30 -20.88 -22.72
N PHE A 203 2.93 -19.77 -23.35
CA PHE A 203 2.78 -18.48 -22.70
C PHE A 203 1.30 -18.22 -22.37
N ILE A 204 1.03 -17.88 -21.12
CA ILE A 204 -0.29 -17.58 -20.59
C ILE A 204 -0.30 -16.10 -20.20
N GLY A 205 -1.25 -15.34 -20.74
CA GLY A 205 -1.43 -13.92 -20.42
C GLY A 205 -2.89 -13.52 -20.45
N ALA A 206 -3.19 -12.34 -19.91
CA ALA A 206 -4.54 -11.79 -19.87
C ALA A 206 -4.75 -10.78 -21.00
N VAL A 207 -5.95 -10.72 -21.55
CA VAL A 207 -6.37 -9.64 -22.46
C VAL A 207 -7.22 -8.64 -21.69
N GLY A 208 -7.01 -7.36 -21.99
CA GLY A 208 -7.74 -6.29 -21.32
C GLY A 208 -9.06 -5.92 -21.97
N PRO A 209 -9.89 -5.09 -21.32
CA PRO A 209 -11.14 -4.60 -21.90
C PRO A 209 -10.96 -3.92 -23.26
N LYS A 210 -9.82 -3.26 -23.48
CA LYS A 210 -9.47 -2.60 -24.74
C LYS A 210 -9.19 -3.56 -25.90
N PHE A 211 -8.97 -4.84 -25.61
CA PHE A 211 -8.78 -5.86 -26.64
C PHE A 211 -10.05 -6.07 -27.47
N PHE A 212 -11.21 -5.98 -26.82
CA PHE A 212 -12.48 -6.22 -27.47
C PHE A 212 -12.97 -4.93 -28.16
N PRO A 213 -13.34 -4.98 -29.45
CA PRO A 213 -13.93 -3.82 -30.12
C PRO A 213 -15.22 -3.42 -29.39
N GLN A 214 -15.35 -2.14 -29.03
CA GLN A 214 -16.59 -1.57 -28.51
C GLN A 214 -17.67 -1.66 -29.60
N GLY A 215 -18.50 -2.70 -29.57
CA GLY A 215 -19.44 -2.91 -30.66
C GLY A 215 -20.38 -4.11 -30.58
N ILE A 216 -20.59 -4.71 -29.41
CA ILE A 216 -21.72 -5.65 -29.18
C ILE A 216 -22.40 -5.37 -27.85
N ASP A 217 -22.67 -4.09 -27.57
CA ASP A 217 -23.76 -3.77 -26.65
C ASP A 217 -25.06 -3.92 -27.44
N GLY A 218 -25.83 -4.97 -27.11
CA GLY A 218 -27.08 -5.35 -27.75
C GLY A 218 -28.24 -4.38 -27.50
N ARG A 219 -28.04 -3.09 -27.79
CA ARG A 219 -29.12 -2.08 -27.84
C ARG A 219 -29.18 -1.49 -29.24
N GLY A 220 -29.82 -2.25 -30.13
CA GLY A 220 -30.59 -1.67 -31.22
C GLY A 220 -31.72 -0.83 -30.62
N GLY A 221 -31.41 0.43 -30.28
CA GLY A 221 -32.39 1.48 -30.14
C GLY A 221 -32.90 1.82 -31.53
N ARG A 222 -34.18 1.55 -31.75
CA ARG A 222 -34.97 2.05 -32.87
C ARG A 222 -34.85 3.58 -32.90
N ASP A 223 -34.48 4.10 -34.07
CA ASP A 223 -35.00 5.35 -34.64
C ASP A 223 -35.38 5.06 -36.09
#